data_AF-A0A949AJD1-F1
#
_entry.id   AF-A0A949AJD1-F1
#
_cell.length_a   1.000
_cell.length_b   1.000
_cell.length_c   1.000
_cell.angle_alpha   90.00
_cell.angle_beta   90.00
_cell.angle_gamma   90.00
#
_symmetry.space_group_name_H-M   'P 1'
#
loop_
_entity.id
_entity.type
_entity.pdbx_description
1 polymer ?
#
loop_
_entity_poly.entity_id
_entity_poly.type
_entity_poly.pdbx_seq_one_letter_code
_entity_poly.pdbx_strand_id
1 'polypeptide(L)' 'MDNKTLKNLREDLVGELQAINQYQEHIDEIDSEEVKKILGHIRDDEKEHFAELTKIIRKLDETQEEKFQKEEL' A
#
# COMPACT_ATOMS: atom_id res chain seq x y z
N MET A 1 3.18 22.88 0.17
CA MET A 1 3.66 21.48 0.13
C MET A 1 4.65 21.36 -1.01
N ASP A 2 5.84 20.78 -0.82
CA ASP A 2 6.73 20.50 -1.94
C ASP A 2 6.09 19.42 -2.83
N ASN A 3 5.86 19.74 -4.10
CA ASN A 3 5.25 18.83 -5.08
C ASN A 3 6.01 17.51 -5.15
N LYS A 4 7.34 17.54 -4.95
CA LYS A 4 8.19 16.35 -4.92
C LYS A 4 7.85 15.41 -3.75
N THR A 5 7.53 15.94 -2.57
CA THR A 5 7.20 15.09 -1.41
C THR A 5 5.93 14.28 -1.67
N LEU A 6 4.87 14.93 -2.14
CA LEU A 6 3.60 14.26 -2.44
C LEU A 6 3.73 13.27 -3.60
N LYS A 7 4.56 13.59 -4.60
CA LYS A 7 4.90 12.64 -5.67
C LYS A 7 5.58 11.39 -5.11
N ASN A 8 6.63 11.55 -4.31
CA ASN A 8 7.36 10.42 -3.73
C ASN A 8 6.44 9.52 -2.90
N LEU A 9 5.61 10.09 -2.03
CA LEU A 9 4.66 9.30 -1.22
C LEU A 9 3.68 8.47 -2.06
N ARG A 10 3.26 8.98 -3.22
CA ARG A 10 2.41 8.21 -4.15
C ARG A 10 3.19 7.13 -4.89
N GLU A 11 4.45 7.38 -5.23
CA GLU A 11 5.34 6.36 -5.79
C GLU A 11 5.58 5.23 -4.76
N ASP A 12 5.81 5.57 -3.50
CA ASP A 12 5.93 4.60 -2.39
C ASP A 12 4.63 3.78 -2.25
N LEU A 13 3.47 4.44 -2.24
CA LEU A 13 2.16 3.78 -2.17
C LEU A 13 1.92 2.79 -3.32
N VAL A 14 2.37 3.13 -4.54
CA VAL A 14 2.33 2.23 -5.70
C VAL A 14 3.24 1.02 -5.48
N GLY A 15 4.42 1.23 -4.90
CA GLY A 15 5.34 0.17 -4.51
C GLY A 15 4.70 -0.83 -3.55
N GLU A 16 4.01 -0.36 -2.52
CA GLU A 16 3.33 -1.25 -1.56
C GLU A 16 2.24 -2.10 -2.24
N LEU A 17 1.41 -1.49 -3.11
CA LEU A 17 0.42 -2.24 -3.88
C LEU A 17 1.03 -3.30 -4.82
N GLN A 18 2.18 -2.98 -5.44
CA GLN A 18 2.92 -3.94 -6.26
C GLN A 18 3.44 -5.10 -5.41
N ALA A 19 4.03 -4.82 -4.25
CA ALA A 19 4.53 -5.83 -3.34
C ALA A 19 3.40 -6.75 -2.83
N ILE A 20 2.25 -6.19 -2.44
CA ILE A 20 1.07 -6.95 -2.03
C ILE A 20 0.66 -7.97 -3.11
N ASN A 21 0.54 -7.52 -4.36
CA ASN A 21 0.12 -8.37 -5.46
C ASN A 21 1.19 -9.43 -5.79
N GLN A 22 2.46 -9.04 -5.82
CA GLN A 22 3.57 -9.94 -6.10
C GLN A 22 3.67 -11.07 -5.06
N TYR A 23 3.58 -10.74 -3.77
CA TYR A 23 3.59 -11.78 -2.73
C TYR A 23 2.36 -12.68 -2.80
N GLN A 24 1.18 -12.14 -3.16
CA GLN A 24 -0.01 -12.97 -3.35
C GLN A 24 0.18 -13.96 -4.50
N GLU A 25 0.66 -13.52 -5.66
CA GLU A 25 0.94 -14.38 -6.82
C GLU A 25 1.92 -15.50 -6.45
N HIS A 26 3.01 -15.18 -5.75
CA HIS A 26 3.96 -16.19 -5.28
C HIS A 26 3.34 -17.17 -4.28
N ILE A 27 2.49 -16.72 -3.36
CA ILE A 27 1.79 -17.59 -2.39
C ILE A 27 0.89 -18.60 -3.12
N ASP A 28 0.24 -18.17 -4.20
CA ASP A 28 -0.68 -19.00 -4.98
C ASP A 28 0.04 -20.09 -5.79
N GLU A 29 1.31 -19.86 -6.16
CA GLU A 29 2.12 -20.78 -6.97
C GLU A 29 3.05 -21.71 -6.17
N ILE A 30 3.44 -21.31 -4.95
CA ILE A 30 4.38 -22.06 -4.11
C ILE A 30 3.67 -23.21 -3.38
N ASP A 31 4.31 -24.38 -3.24
CA ASP A 31 3.76 -25.49 -2.44
C ASP A 31 4.22 -25.47 -0.97
N SER A 32 5.35 -24.82 -0.67
CA SER A 32 5.93 -24.82 0.68
C SER A 32 5.13 -23.95 1.64
N GLU A 33 4.47 -24.60 2.61
CA GLU A 33 3.68 -23.93 3.65
C GLU A 33 4.52 -22.99 4.54
N GLU A 34 5.78 -23.33 4.79
CA GLU A 34 6.69 -22.44 5.52
C GLU A 34 6.94 -21.14 4.75
N VAL A 35 7.17 -21.23 3.44
CA VAL A 35 7.40 -20.07 2.58
C VAL A 35 6.13 -19.24 2.46
N LYS A 36 4.97 -19.88 2.24
CA LYS A 36 3.66 -19.17 2.21
C LYS A 36 3.40 -18.38 3.47
N LYS A 37 3.74 -18.94 4.64
CA LYS A 37 3.54 -18.27 5.92
C LYS A 37 4.39 -16.99 6.03
N ILE A 38 5.65 -17.06 5.61
CA ILE A 38 6.55 -15.91 5.62
C ILE A 38 6.08 -14.85 4.62
N LEU A 39 5.79 -15.24 3.38
CA LEU A 39 5.30 -14.30 2.36
C LEU A 39 3.96 -13.69 2.74
N GLY A 40 3.08 -14.45 3.38
CA GLY A 40 1.80 -13.97 3.89
C GLY A 40 1.96 -12.89 4.95
N HIS A 41 2.90 -13.07 5.89
CA HIS A 41 3.24 -12.04 6.87
C HIS A 41 3.76 -10.77 6.20
N ILE A 42 4.74 -10.89 5.30
CA ILE A 42 5.33 -9.73 4.62
C ILE A 42 4.25 -8.99 3.81
N ARG A 43 3.42 -9.71 3.04
CA ARG A 43 2.29 -9.14 2.29
C ARG A 43 1.33 -8.35 3.18
N ASP A 44 1.08 -8.85 4.40
CA ASP A 44 0.17 -8.20 5.32
C ASP A 44 0.82 -6.96 5.98
N ASP A 45 2.14 -6.95 6.18
CA ASP A 45 2.90 -5.74 6.58
C ASP A 45 2.79 -4.65 5.49
N GLU A 46 2.91 -4.99 4.20
CA GLU A 46 2.79 -4.00 3.11
C GLU A 46 1.37 -3.38 3.03
N LYS A 47 0.34 -4.11 3.48
CA LYS A 47 -1.03 -3.54 3.60
C LYS A 47 -1.10 -2.49 4.71
N GLU A 48 -0.36 -2.68 5.80
CA GLU A 48 -0.23 -1.67 6.85
C GLU A 48 0.51 -0.44 6.32
N HIS A 49 1.65 -0.63 5.63
CA HIS A 49 2.39 0.47 4.99
C HIS A 49 1.51 1.26 3.99
N PHE A 50 0.72 0.55 3.17
CA PHE A 50 -0.25 1.17 2.26
C PHE A 50 -1.25 2.07 3.00
N ALA A 51 -1.78 1.59 4.13
CA ALA A 51 -2.72 2.36 4.94
C ALA A 51 -2.07 3.60 5.58
N GLU A 52 -0.84 3.47 6.09
CA GLU A 52 -0.08 4.58 6.67
C GLU A 52 0.23 5.67 5.65
N LEU A 53 0.73 5.28 4.47
CA LEU A 53 1.01 6.20 3.36
C LEU A 53 -0.27 6.89 2.88
N THR A 54 -1.37 6.14 2.74
CA THR A 54 -2.69 6.71 2.38
C THR A 54 -3.12 7.78 3.37
N LYS A 55 -3.00 7.51 4.68
CA LYS A 55 -3.33 8.46 5.74
C LYS A 55 -2.48 9.73 5.69
N ILE A 56 -1.19 9.60 5.35
CA ILE A 56 -0.30 10.75 5.18
C ILE A 56 -0.70 11.55 3.95
N ILE A 57 -0.92 10.91 2.80
CA ILE A 57 -1.35 11.56 1.55
C ILE A 57 -2.65 12.34 1.74
N ARG A 58 -3.66 11.74 2.40
CA ARG A 58 -4.93 12.41 2.75
C ARG A 58 -4.74 13.73 3.51
N LYS A 59 -3.76 13.80 4.41
CA LYS A 59 -3.46 15.05 5.15
C LYS A 59 -2.79 16.13 4.30
N LEU A 60 -2.17 15.75 3.19
CA LEU A 60 -1.28 16.61 2.40
C LEU A 60 -1.88 17.01 1.04
N ASP A 61 -2.91 16.30 0.59
CA ASP A 61 -3.67 16.56 -0.63
C ASP A 61 -5.16 16.76 -0.33
N GLU A 62 -5.57 18.02 -0.26
CA GLU A 62 -6.96 18.43 0.00
C GLU A 62 -7.93 17.86 -1.04
N THR A 63 -7.54 17.81 -2.32
CA THR A 63 -8.41 17.26 -3.37
C THR A 63 -8.63 15.77 -3.18
N GLN A 64 -7.59 15.03 -2.78
CA GLN A 64 -7.72 13.60 -2.50
C GLN A 64 -8.55 13.36 -1.24
N GLU A 65 -8.38 14.16 -0.17
CA GLU A 65 -9.22 14.06 1.03
C GLU A 65 -10.71 14.35 0.74
N GLU A 66 -11.02 15.36 -0.08
CA GLU A 66 -12.39 15.61 -0.53
C GLU A 66 -13.00 14.39 -1.24
N LYS A 67 -12.20 13.64 -2.02
CA LYS A 67 -12.67 12.39 -2.63
C LYS A 67 -12.93 11.30 -1.59
N PHE A 68 -12.04 11.13 -0.61
CA PHE A 68 -12.25 10.16 0.47
C PHE A 68 -13.54 10.46 1.25
N GLN A 69 -13.73 11.71 1.68
CA GLN A 69 -14.93 12.12 2.40
C GLN A 69 -16.22 11.93 1.58
N LYS A 70 -16.17 12.24 0.27
CA LYS A 70 -17.30 12.03 -0.64
C LYS A 70 -17.73 10.57 -0.75
N GLU A 71 -16.78 9.65 -0.66
CA GLU A 71 -17.03 8.20 -0.71
C GLU A 71 -17.23 7.59 0.69
N GLU A 72 -17.34 8.41 1.74
CA GLU A 72 -17.50 7.99 3.14
C GLU A 72 -16.34 7.13 3.69
N LEU A 73 -15.11 7.42 3.23
CA LEU A 73 -13.86 6.71 3.57
C LEU A 73 -12.87 7.53 4.43
#